data_AF-A0A959GDK8-F1
#
_entry.id   AF-A0A959GDK8-F1
#
_cell.length_a   1.000
_cell.length_b   1.000
_cell.length_c   1.000
_cell.angle_alpha   90.00
_cell.angle_beta   90.00
_cell.angle_gamma   90.00
#
_symmetry.space_group_name_H-M   'P 1'
#
loop_
_entity.id
_entity.type
_entity.pdbx_description
1 polymer ?
#
loop_
_entity_poly.entity_id
_entity_poly.type
_entity_poly.pdbx_seq_one_letter_code
_entity_poly.pdbx_strand_id
1 'polypeptide(L)'
;MTLKELFEQLAEHPAYLLFYFAIIPVMAFLAGILAKGEGHMSPWKYLYSTLIYFICVPGIFAITVSVYQFLFQRGSIMDADVFAQVLPVVSMVITLLIIRRNVNLDYIPGFDKLGGLVTVITATFIIMWFIDRTRIIVFSYLPFYQVILIFIALLLVVRYGWSKAFGSGAQAA
;
A
#
# COMPACT_ATOMS: atom_id res chain seq x y z
N MET A 1 -6.18 16.04 16.00
CA MET A 1 -6.21 15.95 14.53
C MET A 1 -6.28 14.50 14.12
N THR A 2 -7.51 14.00 13.94
CA THR A 2 -7.75 12.72 13.28
C THR A 2 -7.52 12.84 11.76
N LEU A 3 -7.34 11.72 11.05
CA LEU A 3 -7.25 11.76 9.57
C LEU A 3 -8.50 12.41 8.95
N LYS A 4 -9.66 12.22 9.58
CA LYS A 4 -10.93 12.83 9.17
C LYS A 4 -10.88 14.36 9.29
N GLU A 5 -10.43 14.88 10.43
CA GLU A 5 -10.24 16.32 10.65
C GLU A 5 -9.23 16.93 9.67
N LEU A 6 -8.14 16.21 9.34
CA LEU A 6 -7.17 16.66 8.34
C LEU A 6 -7.84 16.80 6.96
N PHE A 7 -8.61 15.81 6.53
CA PHE A 7 -9.33 15.87 5.26
C PHE A 7 -10.41 16.97 5.25
N GLU A 8 -11.13 17.17 6.35
CA GLU A 8 -12.12 18.24 6.49
C GLU A 8 -11.48 19.63 6.36
N GLN A 9 -10.34 19.87 7.02
CA GLN A 9 -9.59 21.13 6.86
C GLN A 9 -9.03 21.34 5.45
N LEU A 10 -8.60 20.25 4.80
CA LEU A 10 -8.18 20.29 3.40
C LEU A 10 -9.36 20.62 2.46
N ALA A 11 -10.55 20.11 2.78
CA ALA A 11 -11.79 20.34 2.05
C ALA A 11 -12.33 21.77 2.24
N GLU A 12 -12.05 22.42 3.37
CA GLU A 12 -12.43 23.83 3.62
C GLU A 12 -11.70 24.81 2.68
N HIS A 13 -10.55 24.43 2.14
CA HIS A 13 -9.78 25.24 1.20
C HIS A 13 -9.38 24.47 -0.08
N PRO A 14 -10.37 24.07 -0.91
CA PRO A 14 -10.12 23.20 -2.07
C PRO A 14 -9.26 23.88 -3.14
N ALA A 15 -9.22 25.22 -3.16
CA ALA A 15 -8.40 25.99 -4.09
C ALA A 15 -6.90 25.68 -3.96
N TYR A 16 -6.38 25.51 -2.73
CA TYR A 16 -4.96 25.20 -2.52
C TYR A 16 -4.61 23.80 -2.99
N LEU A 17 -5.49 22.82 -2.76
CA LEU A 17 -5.33 21.45 -3.25
C LEU A 17 -5.34 21.40 -4.78
N LEU A 18 -6.33 22.04 -5.39
CA LEU A 18 -6.43 22.13 -6.84
C LEU A 18 -5.18 22.80 -7.43
N PHE A 19 -4.73 23.91 -6.84
CA PHE A 19 -3.53 24.60 -7.29
C PHE A 19 -2.28 23.72 -7.17
N TYR A 20 -2.07 23.07 -6.03
CA TYR A 20 -0.94 22.16 -5.80
C TYR A 20 -0.94 21.00 -6.81
N PHE A 21 -2.08 20.32 -7.00
CA PHE A 21 -2.18 19.19 -7.92
C PHE A 21 -2.24 19.61 -9.39
N ALA A 22 -2.55 20.87 -9.71
CA ALA A 22 -2.52 21.37 -11.09
C ALA A 22 -1.14 21.91 -11.49
N ILE A 23 -0.42 22.56 -10.58
CA ILE A 23 0.88 23.18 -10.92
C ILE A 23 1.93 22.13 -11.24
N ILE A 24 1.91 20.97 -10.57
CA ILE A 24 2.88 19.89 -10.78
C ILE A 24 2.87 19.33 -12.22
N PRO A 25 1.73 18.87 -12.79
CA PRO A 25 1.69 18.39 -14.17
C PRO A 25 2.02 19.49 -15.18
N VAL A 26 1.64 20.74 -14.90
CA VAL A 26 2.03 21.90 -15.72
C VAL A 26 3.54 22.10 -15.71
N MET A 27 4.18 22.05 -14.54
CA MET A 27 5.63 22.16 -14.40
C MET A 27 6.35 21.00 -15.09
N ALA A 28 5.83 19.77 -14.98
CA ALA A 28 6.36 18.61 -15.67
C ALA A 28 6.27 18.77 -17.19
N PHE A 29 5.16 19.32 -17.70
CA PHE A 29 4.97 19.57 -19.12
C PHE A 29 5.91 20.67 -19.64
N LEU A 30 6.03 21.78 -18.92
CA LEU A 30 6.95 22.88 -19.26
C LEU A 30 8.41 22.42 -19.22
N ALA A 31 8.80 21.65 -18.21
CA ALA A 31 10.12 21.04 -18.13
C ALA A 31 10.41 20.12 -19.33
N GLY A 32 9.40 19.39 -19.83
CA GLY A 32 9.51 18.57 -21.04
C GLY A 32 9.86 19.38 -22.28
N ILE A 33 9.16 20.50 -22.48
CA ILE A 33 9.40 21.41 -23.61
C ILE A 33 10.78 22.07 -23.50
N LEU A 34 11.15 22.54 -22.31
CA LEU A 34 12.40 23.28 -22.07
C LEU A 34 13.63 22.37 -22.11
N ALA A 35 13.51 21.13 -21.66
CA ALA A 35 14.62 20.17 -21.65
C ALA A 35 15.01 19.71 -23.05
N LYS A 36 14.15 19.85 -24.07
CA LYS A 36 14.45 19.53 -25.49
C LYS A 36 15.11 18.15 -25.70
N GLY A 37 14.72 17.14 -24.92
CA GLY A 37 15.28 15.79 -24.98
C GLY A 37 16.43 15.50 -24.01
N GLU A 38 16.95 16.51 -23.31
CA GLU A 38 18.00 16.37 -22.27
C GLU A 38 17.41 16.10 -20.88
N GLY A 39 16.18 15.58 -20.78
CA GLY A 39 15.51 15.41 -19.49
C GLY A 39 16.19 14.40 -18.55
N HIS A 40 17.06 13.53 -19.08
CA HIS A 40 17.89 12.59 -18.32
C HIS A 40 19.17 13.23 -17.75
N MET A 41 19.53 14.43 -18.23
CA MET A 41 20.72 15.18 -17.81
C MET A 41 20.40 16.10 -16.62
N SER A 42 21.44 16.54 -15.92
CA SER A 42 21.31 17.62 -14.94
C SER A 42 21.06 18.96 -15.64
N PRO A 43 20.17 19.82 -15.11
CA PRO A 43 19.46 19.72 -13.83
C PRO A 43 18.09 19.00 -13.92
N TRP A 44 17.60 18.72 -15.13
CA TRP A 44 16.24 18.24 -15.39
C TRP A 44 15.90 16.93 -14.69
N LYS A 45 16.85 15.98 -14.60
CA LYS A 45 16.63 14.72 -13.88
C LYS A 45 16.26 14.91 -12.40
N TYR A 46 16.83 15.94 -11.75
CA TYR A 46 16.54 16.25 -10.34
C TYR A 46 15.24 17.02 -10.18
N LEU A 47 14.89 17.86 -11.15
CA LEU A 47 13.58 18.50 -11.21
C LEU A 47 12.48 17.44 -11.34
N TYR A 48 12.61 16.50 -12.28
CA TYR A 48 11.66 15.41 -12.44
C TYR A 48 11.57 14.51 -11.22
N SER A 49 12.70 14.19 -10.58
CA SER A 49 12.71 13.45 -9.31
C SER A 49 11.87 14.19 -8.25
N THR A 50 12.11 15.48 -8.05
CA THR A 50 11.35 16.29 -7.09
C THR A 50 9.85 16.29 -7.39
N LEU A 51 9.46 16.53 -8.65
CA LEU A 51 8.06 16.55 -9.07
C LEU A 51 7.39 15.18 -8.86
N ILE A 52 8.11 14.09 -9.17
CA ILE A 52 7.63 12.73 -8.97
C ILE A 52 7.38 12.43 -7.49
N TYR A 53 8.31 12.78 -6.60
CA TYR A 53 8.11 12.56 -5.17
C TYR A 53 6.94 13.38 -4.62
N PHE A 54 6.83 14.64 -5.01
CA PHE A 54 5.72 15.51 -4.59
C PHE A 54 4.35 15.00 -5.05
N ILE A 55 4.26 14.36 -6.21
CA ILE A 55 2.98 13.84 -6.68
C ILE A 55 2.70 12.41 -6.22
N CYS A 56 3.72 11.55 -6.16
CA CYS A 56 3.54 10.14 -5.85
C CYS A 56 3.27 9.88 -4.37
N VAL A 57 3.89 10.63 -3.45
CA VAL A 57 3.64 10.45 -2.02
C VAL A 57 2.16 10.65 -1.66
N PRO A 58 1.52 11.80 -1.98
CA PRO A 58 0.10 11.98 -1.71
C PRO A 58 -0.79 11.06 -2.56
N GLY A 59 -0.39 10.74 -3.80
CA GLY A 59 -1.13 9.80 -4.66
C GLY A 59 -1.17 8.37 -4.11
N ILE A 60 -0.02 7.83 -3.69
CA ILE A 60 0.09 6.50 -3.06
C ILE A 60 -0.67 6.49 -1.73
N PHE A 61 -0.59 7.56 -0.94
CA PHE A 61 -1.33 7.68 0.30
C PHE A 61 -2.85 7.63 0.06
N ALA A 62 -3.37 8.39 -0.92
CA ALA A 62 -4.77 8.37 -1.29
C ALA A 62 -5.23 6.95 -1.69
N ILE A 63 -4.48 6.26 -2.55
CA ILE A 63 -4.77 4.86 -2.93
C ILE A 63 -4.78 3.94 -1.71
N THR A 64 -3.79 4.07 -0.83
CA THR A 64 -3.64 3.25 0.37
C THR A 64 -4.87 3.38 1.28
N VAL A 65 -5.32 4.62 1.53
CA VAL A 65 -6.51 4.89 2.34
C VAL A 65 -7.77 4.33 1.67
N SER A 66 -7.96 4.56 0.37
CA SER A 66 -9.13 4.05 -0.35
C SER A 66 -9.19 2.51 -0.35
N VAL A 67 -8.05 1.83 -0.56
CA VAL A 67 -7.96 0.37 -0.50
C VAL A 67 -8.26 -0.15 0.91
N TYR A 68 -7.73 0.50 1.94
CA TYR A 68 -8.00 0.12 3.32
C TYR A 68 -9.48 0.27 3.68
N GLN A 69 -10.09 1.39 3.35
CA GLN A 69 -11.52 1.63 3.61
C GLN A 69 -12.40 0.62 2.88
N PHE A 70 -12.06 0.31 1.62
CA PHE A 70 -12.79 -0.66 0.82
C PHE A 70 -12.67 -2.10 1.36
N LEU A 71 -11.45 -2.54 1.71
CA LEU A 71 -11.21 -3.92 2.13
C LEU A 71 -11.72 -4.21 3.55
N PHE A 72 -11.55 -3.28 4.49
CA PHE A 72 -11.77 -3.56 5.93
C PHE A 72 -12.99 -2.85 6.50
N GLN A 73 -13.25 -1.60 6.10
CA GLN A 73 -14.28 -0.80 6.77
C GLN A 73 -15.67 -0.95 6.13
N ARG A 74 -15.77 -1.48 4.90
CA ARG A 74 -17.03 -1.60 4.13
C ARG A 74 -17.88 -0.31 4.12
N GLY A 75 -17.25 0.83 4.35
CA GLY A 75 -17.88 2.14 4.37
C GLY A 75 -18.18 2.60 2.94
N SER A 76 -19.13 3.52 2.80
CA SER A 76 -19.40 4.21 1.55
C SER A 76 -18.15 4.98 1.11
N ILE A 77 -17.52 4.55 0.01
CA ILE A 77 -16.48 5.31 -0.69
C ILE A 77 -17.05 6.68 -1.14
N MET A 78 -18.39 6.79 -1.24
CA MET A 78 -19.09 7.97 -1.71
C MET A 78 -19.12 9.12 -0.69
N ASP A 79 -18.96 8.82 0.61
CA ASP A 79 -18.86 9.87 1.66
C ASP A 79 -17.42 10.36 1.84
N ALA A 80 -16.46 9.69 1.20
CA ALA A 80 -15.10 10.18 1.16
C ALA A 80 -15.02 11.34 0.18
N ASP A 81 -14.41 12.44 0.62
CA ASP A 81 -14.25 13.63 -0.20
C ASP A 81 -13.49 13.26 -1.50
N VAL A 82 -14.21 13.34 -2.62
CA VAL A 82 -13.71 13.06 -3.97
C VAL A 82 -12.46 13.88 -4.25
N PHE A 83 -12.36 15.10 -3.71
CA PHE A 83 -11.19 15.96 -3.89
C PHE A 83 -9.97 15.46 -3.12
N ALA A 84 -10.15 14.86 -1.94
CA ALA A 84 -9.04 14.35 -1.15
C ALA A 84 -8.52 12.99 -1.64
N GLN A 85 -9.38 12.18 -2.25
CA GLN A 85 -9.01 10.82 -2.69
C GLN A 85 -8.76 10.69 -4.19
N VAL A 86 -9.58 11.29 -5.04
CA VAL A 86 -9.49 11.11 -6.50
C VAL A 86 -8.47 12.07 -7.12
N LEU A 87 -8.46 13.33 -6.67
CA LEU A 87 -7.58 14.36 -7.23
C LEU A 87 -6.09 14.00 -7.17
N PRO A 88 -5.54 13.50 -6.04
CA PRO A 88 -4.11 13.14 -5.98
C PRO A 88 -3.76 12.00 -6.93
N VAL A 89 -4.66 11.02 -7.08
CA VAL A 89 -4.44 9.85 -7.95
C VAL A 89 -4.46 10.25 -9.42
N VAL A 90 -5.46 11.04 -9.83
CA VAL A 90 -5.57 11.52 -11.22
C VAL A 90 -4.37 12.40 -11.57
N SER A 91 -4.00 13.34 -10.70
CA SER A 91 -2.84 14.20 -10.96
C SER A 91 -1.51 13.43 -10.98
N MET A 92 -1.35 12.43 -10.12
CA MET A 92 -0.20 11.52 -10.15
C MET A 92 -0.09 10.79 -11.48
N VAL A 93 -1.18 10.18 -11.96
CA VAL A 93 -1.19 9.45 -13.23
C VAL A 93 -0.84 10.39 -14.39
N ILE A 94 -1.48 11.56 -14.47
CA ILE A 94 -1.22 12.55 -15.52
C ILE A 94 0.24 13.00 -15.50
N THR A 95 0.77 13.35 -14.33
CA THR A 95 2.15 13.82 -14.17
C THR A 95 3.15 12.74 -14.61
N LEU A 96 2.96 11.49 -14.16
CA LEU A 96 3.84 10.39 -14.53
C LEU A 96 3.80 10.10 -16.03
N LEU A 97 2.63 10.17 -16.68
CA LEU A 97 2.51 10.00 -18.13
C LEU A 97 3.24 11.10 -18.90
N ILE A 98 3.15 12.35 -18.45
CA ILE A 98 3.85 13.49 -19.05
C ILE A 98 5.37 13.29 -18.92
N ILE A 99 5.87 12.94 -17.73
CA ILE A 99 7.31 12.76 -17.51
C ILE A 99 7.84 11.56 -18.30
N ARG A 100 7.12 10.42 -18.28
CA ARG A 100 7.49 9.20 -19.02
C ARG A 100 7.62 9.43 -20.52
N ARG A 101 6.85 10.37 -21.09
CA ARG A 101 6.96 10.73 -22.50
C ARG A 101 8.26 11.47 -22.83
N ASN A 102 8.86 12.16 -21.86
CA ASN A 102 10.06 12.97 -22.04
C ASN A 102 11.34 12.23 -21.60
N VAL A 103 11.26 11.38 -20.57
CA VAL A 103 12.42 10.73 -19.94
C VAL A 103 12.05 9.31 -19.52
N ASN A 104 12.96 8.36 -19.71
CA ASN A 104 12.80 7.03 -19.09
C ASN A 104 12.90 7.16 -17.56
N LEU A 105 11.87 6.69 -16.86
CA LEU A 105 11.74 6.79 -15.42
C LEU A 105 12.88 6.08 -14.66
N ASP A 106 13.51 5.08 -15.29
CA ASP A 106 14.67 4.36 -14.73
C ASP A 106 15.90 5.28 -14.52
N TYR A 107 16.01 6.38 -15.28
CA TYR A 107 17.09 7.36 -15.12
C TYR A 107 16.81 8.38 -14.01
N ILE A 108 15.62 8.36 -13.42
CA ILE A 108 15.20 9.33 -12.41
C ILE A 108 15.67 8.86 -11.04
N PRO A 109 16.49 9.64 -10.32
CA PRO A 109 16.97 9.28 -9.00
C PRO A 109 15.80 9.00 -8.05
N GLY A 110 15.81 7.83 -7.41
CA GLY A 110 14.86 7.45 -6.37
C GLY A 110 13.53 6.85 -6.87
N PHE A 111 13.29 6.77 -8.19
CA PHE A 111 12.06 6.18 -8.72
C PHE A 111 11.84 4.74 -8.24
N ASP A 112 12.89 3.92 -8.18
CA ASP A 112 12.84 2.55 -7.66
C ASP A 112 12.39 2.47 -6.19
N LYS A 113 12.66 3.51 -5.39
CA LYS A 113 12.22 3.56 -3.99
C LYS A 113 10.71 3.71 -3.88
N LEU A 114 10.07 4.40 -4.82
CA LEU A 114 8.61 4.51 -4.87
C LEU A 114 7.98 3.16 -5.26
N GLY A 115 8.55 2.46 -6.24
CA GLY A 115 8.12 1.10 -6.58
C GLY A 115 8.26 0.12 -5.40
N GLY A 116 9.40 0.20 -4.68
CA GLY A 116 9.62 -0.57 -3.46
C GLY A 116 8.60 -0.25 -2.36
N LEU A 117 8.27 1.03 -2.16
CA LEU A 117 7.24 1.46 -1.19
C LEU A 117 5.87 0.86 -1.53
N VAL A 118 5.43 0.99 -2.78
CA VAL A 118 4.15 0.41 -3.24
C VAL A 118 4.14 -1.09 -3.02
N THR A 119 5.23 -1.78 -3.33
CA THR A 119 5.36 -3.24 -3.14
C THR A 119 5.16 -3.65 -1.69
N VAL A 120 5.81 -2.95 -0.74
CA VAL A 120 5.66 -3.23 0.70
C VAL A 120 4.24 -2.95 1.18
N ILE A 121 3.64 -1.83 0.74
CA ILE A 121 2.24 -1.49 1.07
C ILE A 121 1.29 -2.58 0.55
N THR A 122 1.43 -2.99 -0.70
CA THR A 122 0.60 -4.04 -1.30
C THR A 122 0.78 -5.37 -0.58
N ALA A 123 2.01 -5.79 -0.30
CA ALA A 123 2.28 -7.02 0.46
C ALA A 123 1.64 -6.97 1.86
N THR A 124 1.73 -5.83 2.54
CA THR A 124 1.10 -5.61 3.85
C THR A 124 -0.41 -5.74 3.75
N PHE A 125 -1.04 -5.12 2.75
CA PHE A 125 -2.49 -5.25 2.55
C PHE A 125 -2.92 -6.67 2.24
N ILE A 126 -2.16 -7.42 1.43
CA ILE A 126 -2.46 -8.83 1.14
C ILE A 126 -2.44 -9.66 2.43
N ILE A 127 -1.41 -9.47 3.27
CA ILE A 127 -1.30 -10.17 4.56
C ILE A 127 -2.47 -9.80 5.48
N MET A 128 -2.73 -8.50 5.66
CA MET A 128 -3.84 -8.03 6.49
C MET A 128 -5.19 -8.53 6.00
N TRP A 129 -5.42 -8.51 4.68
CA TRP A 129 -6.64 -9.00 4.05
C TRP A 129 -6.81 -10.50 4.25
N PHE A 130 -5.72 -11.28 4.14
CA PHE A 130 -5.74 -12.71 4.41
C PHE A 130 -6.11 -12.97 5.87
N ILE A 131 -5.53 -12.25 6.84
CA ILE A 131 -5.83 -12.38 8.27
C ILE A 131 -7.31 -12.05 8.55
N ASP A 132 -7.81 -10.93 8.01
CA ASP A 132 -9.21 -10.51 8.19
C ASP A 132 -10.19 -11.51 7.58
N ARG A 133 -9.91 -11.96 6.33
CA ARG A 133 -10.81 -12.85 5.59
C ARG A 133 -10.83 -14.28 6.14
N THR A 134 -9.69 -14.78 6.61
CA THR A 134 -9.61 -16.12 7.21
C THR A 134 -10.32 -16.20 8.56
N ARG A 135 -10.83 -15.08 9.08
CA ARG A 135 -11.26 -14.97 10.47
C ARG A 135 -10.27 -15.70 11.36
N ILE A 136 -8.98 -15.43 11.15
CA ILE A 136 -8.02 -15.48 12.25
C ILE A 136 -8.31 -14.24 13.12
N ILE A 137 -9.59 -14.06 13.50
CA ILE A 137 -9.88 -13.83 14.90
C ILE A 137 -9.11 -14.97 15.52
N VAL A 138 -8.00 -14.61 16.13
CA VAL A 138 -7.27 -15.45 17.06
C VAL A 138 -8.31 -16.35 17.75
N PHE A 139 -7.88 -17.53 18.11
CA PHE A 139 -8.30 -18.14 19.37
C PHE A 139 -8.41 -17.15 20.59
N SER A 140 -8.59 -15.82 20.44
CA SER A 140 -8.82 -14.81 21.47
C SER A 140 -10.06 -15.06 22.31
N TYR A 141 -11.04 -15.84 21.82
CA TYR A 141 -12.14 -16.32 22.67
C TYR A 141 -11.88 -17.69 23.30
N LEU A 142 -10.79 -18.38 22.92
CA LEU A 142 -10.38 -19.63 23.54
C LEU A 142 -9.35 -19.27 24.63
N PRO A 143 -9.73 -19.21 25.92
CA PRO A 143 -8.80 -18.96 27.01
C PRO A 143 -7.53 -19.80 26.85
N PHE A 144 -6.37 -19.22 27.17
CA PHE A 144 -5.04 -19.82 26.96
C PHE A 144 -4.94 -21.29 27.40
N TYR A 145 -5.69 -21.68 28.43
CA TYR A 145 -5.83 -23.06 28.90
C TYR A 145 -6.38 -24.05 27.85
N GLN A 146 -7.32 -23.64 27.00
CA GLN A 146 -7.89 -24.50 25.95
C GLN A 146 -6.89 -24.76 24.81
N VAL A 147 -6.02 -23.79 24.49
CA VAL A 147 -4.90 -23.98 23.55
C VAL A 147 -3.92 -25.02 24.10
N ILE A 148 -3.59 -24.91 25.39
CA ILE A 148 -2.73 -25.90 26.09
C ILE A 148 -3.39 -27.29 26.07
N LEU A 149 -4.69 -27.39 26.34
CA LEU A 149 -5.42 -28.67 26.30
C LEU A 149 -5.39 -29.32 24.91
N ILE A 150 -5.63 -28.54 23.85
CA ILE A 150 -5.57 -29.03 22.46
C ILE A 150 -4.14 -29.51 22.13
N PHE A 151 -3.13 -28.75 22.55
CA PHE A 151 -1.73 -29.12 22.35
C PHE A 151 -1.36 -30.43 23.08
N ILE A 152 -1.78 -30.58 24.34
CA ILE A 152 -1.58 -31.81 25.12
C ILE A 152 -2.34 -32.99 24.50
N ALA A 153 -3.60 -32.78 24.10
CA ALA A 153 -4.41 -33.81 23.44
C ALA A 153 -3.75 -34.28 22.14
N LEU A 154 -3.21 -33.36 21.34
CA LEU A 154 -2.52 -33.67 20.10
C LEU A 154 -1.21 -34.43 20.35
N LEU A 155 -0.42 -34.03 21.36
CA LEU A 155 0.76 -34.79 21.80
C LEU A 155 0.41 -36.21 22.26
N LEU A 156 -0.71 -36.39 22.97
CA LEU A 156 -1.18 -37.70 23.39
C LEU A 156 -1.64 -38.54 22.20
N VAL A 157 -2.38 -37.97 21.26
CA VAL A 157 -2.80 -38.67 20.03
C VAL A 157 -1.59 -39.07 19.19
N VAL A 158 -0.58 -38.22 19.06
CA VAL A 158 0.66 -38.56 18.36
C VAL A 158 1.42 -39.66 19.12
N ARG A 159 1.54 -39.56 20.45
CA ARG A 159 2.22 -40.57 21.28
C ARG A 159 1.53 -41.94 21.23
N TYR A 160 0.20 -41.98 21.33
CA TYR A 160 -0.58 -43.21 21.25
C TYR A 160 -0.74 -43.73 19.82
N GLY A 161 -0.82 -42.82 18.84
CA GLY A 161 -0.83 -43.15 17.42
C GLY A 161 0.49 -43.79 16.98
N TRP A 162 1.61 -43.28 17.47
CA TRP A 162 2.92 -43.89 17.25
C TRP A 162 3.09 -45.21 17.98
N SER A 163 2.65 -45.34 19.23
CA SER A 163 2.75 -46.62 19.94
C SER A 163 1.89 -47.71 19.31
N LYS A 164 0.76 -47.36 18.67
CA LYS A 164 -0.08 -48.30 17.94
C LYS A 164 0.40 -48.58 16.50
N ALA A 165 1.04 -47.61 15.84
CA ALA A 165 1.59 -47.78 14.49
C ALA A 165 2.99 -48.44 14.46
N PHE A 166 3.80 -48.25 15.51
CA PHE A 166 5.13 -48.87 15.62
C PHE A 166 5.20 -50.02 16.65
N GLY A 167 4.17 -50.20 17.49
CA GLY A 167 4.07 -51.32 18.44
C GLY A 167 3.70 -52.67 17.83
N SER A 168 3.36 -52.73 16.54
CA SER A 168 3.12 -53.99 15.81
C SER A 168 4.36 -54.52 15.09
N GLY A 169 5.53 -53.87 15.24
CA GLY A 169 6.79 -54.28 14.60
C GLY A 169 7.86 -54.82 15.56
N ALA A 170 7.64 -54.79 16.87
CA ALA A 170 8.64 -55.18 17.88
C ALA A 170 8.33 -56.52 18.59
N GLN A 171 7.64 -57.44 17.92
CA GLN A 171 7.49 -58.85 18.34
C GLN A 171 8.08 -59.85 17.33
N ALA A 172 8.94 -59.39 16.41
CA ALA A 172 9.56 -60.25 15.39
C ALA A 172 11.10 -60.12 15.33
N ALA A 173 11.77 -59.84 16.45
CA ALA A 173 13.22 -60.02 16.60
C ALA A 173 13.56 -60.38 18.05
#